data_AF-A0A8C4YB31-F1
#
_entry.id   AF-A0A8C4YB31-F1
#
_cell.length_a   1.000
_cell.length_b   1.000
_cell.length_c   1.000
_cell.angle_alpha   90.00
_cell.angle_beta   90.00
_cell.angle_gamma   90.00
#
_symmetry.space_group_name_H-M   'P 1'
#
loop_
_entity.id
_entity.type
_entity.pdbx_description
1 polymer ?
#
loop_
_entity_poly.entity_id
_entity_poly.type
_entity_poly.pdbx_seq_one_letter_code
_entity_poly.pdbx_strand_id
1 'polypeptide(L)'
;SDFTVIYFLKTRKHSSKLFQIRLFSFPGTVWTQNILSLIYHEGHRDGTENMEIIDRVPWLEYNIRNMDYVHRPSPRLFATHLPYYLVPRDLKNRRAKVIYVARNPKDVVVSYFHFSNLLLKLETIPDFNIFLERFLAGKILAGSWLDHIRGWSTHRDDFNILFLTYEEMKDLRGAVLEICKFLGKQLNEKELDVVVEKSTFDQMKTDPRTNYESTLGNLLERGKRHFLRIVGDWKNTMTVAQNERFDNVFKEKMKDLSSMFNWDTNDDIQAGFQLERGESALKRMKVCVCLQCS
;
A
#
# COMPACT_ATOMS: atom_id res chain seq x y z
N SER A 1 -8.61 31.17 0.28
CA SER A 1 -9.70 30.50 1.04
C SER A 1 -9.42 29.01 0.99
N ASP A 2 -8.54 28.59 1.89
CA ASP A 2 -7.53 27.58 1.58
C ASP A 2 -7.82 26.24 2.26
N PHE A 3 -7.85 25.19 1.45
CA PHE A 3 -8.12 23.82 1.90
C PHE A 3 -6.91 23.27 2.65
N THR A 4 -7.09 23.06 3.96
CA THR A 4 -6.12 22.46 4.87
C THR A 4 -6.22 20.93 4.85
N VAL A 5 -5.09 20.23 4.76
CA VAL A 5 -4.99 18.78 4.96
C VAL A 5 -4.34 18.53 6.34
N ILE A 6 -5.15 17.84 7.18
CA ILE A 6 -5.01 17.33 8.57
C ILE A 6 -4.97 18.37 9.72
N TYR A 7 -5.99 18.31 10.60
CA TYR A 7 -6.15 19.11 11.84
C TYR A 7 -6.17 18.32 13.17
N PHE A 8 -6.03 19.10 14.26
CA PHE A 8 -5.72 18.83 15.68
C PHE A 8 -6.55 17.80 16.45
N LEU A 9 -5.87 17.14 17.41
CA LEU A 9 -6.48 16.61 18.64
C LEU A 9 -6.44 17.70 19.73
N LYS A 10 -7.60 18.25 20.12
CA LYS A 10 -7.76 18.91 21.43
C LYS A 10 -8.28 17.86 22.42
N THR A 11 -7.38 17.03 22.95
CA THR A 11 -7.78 16.14 24.06
C THR A 11 -7.74 16.94 25.36
N ARG A 12 -8.92 17.28 25.87
CA ARG A 12 -9.09 17.43 27.32
C ARG A 12 -8.59 16.15 27.97
N LYS A 13 -7.76 16.31 29.01
CA LYS A 13 -7.32 15.32 30.00
C LYS A 13 -8.23 14.07 30.01
N HIS A 14 -7.68 12.91 29.70
CA HIS A 14 -7.69 11.79 30.64
C HIS A 14 -6.66 10.71 30.26
N SER A 15 -5.98 10.28 31.32
CA SER A 15 -4.95 9.27 31.42
C SER A 15 -5.47 7.86 31.11
N SER A 16 -4.50 6.98 30.84
CA SER A 16 -4.52 5.53 31.08
C SER A 16 -5.38 4.65 30.18
N LYS A 17 -4.74 4.10 29.14
CA LYS A 17 -4.42 2.66 29.01
C LYS A 17 -3.55 2.49 27.78
N LEU A 18 -2.39 1.84 27.93
CA LEU A 18 -1.55 1.42 26.80
C LEU A 18 -2.43 0.59 25.85
N PHE A 19 -2.82 1.17 24.72
CA PHE A 19 -3.33 0.39 23.61
C PHE A 19 -2.12 -0.24 22.94
N GLN A 20 -2.08 -1.56 22.95
CA GLN A 20 -1.11 -2.38 22.24
C GLN A 20 -1.22 -2.02 20.74
N ILE A 21 -0.29 -1.20 20.25
CA ILE A 21 -0.28 -0.72 18.87
C ILE A 21 0.06 -1.89 17.96
N ARG A 22 -0.75 -2.12 16.93
CA ARG A 22 -0.64 -3.27 16.04
C ARG A 22 -0.16 -2.80 14.66
N LEU A 23 0.92 -3.39 14.15
CA LEU A 23 1.62 -3.02 12.90
C LEU A 23 1.01 -3.68 11.65
N PHE A 24 0.53 -2.88 10.69
CA PHE A 24 0.13 -3.39 9.38
C PHE A 24 0.90 -2.70 8.25
N SER A 25 2.03 -3.20 7.76
CA SER A 25 2.64 -2.60 6.57
C SER A 25 1.72 -2.82 5.35
N PHE A 26 0.93 -1.82 4.95
CA PHE A 26 0.28 -1.84 3.64
C PHE A 26 1.37 -1.63 2.59
N PRO A 27 1.55 -2.58 1.66
CA PRO A 27 2.46 -2.36 0.56
C PRO A 27 2.00 -1.14 -0.26
N GLY A 28 2.90 -0.19 -0.49
CA GLY A 28 2.60 1.08 -1.16
C GLY A 28 2.56 2.31 -0.25
N THR A 29 2.59 2.13 1.08
CA THR A 29 2.53 3.28 2.00
C THR A 29 3.76 4.16 1.90
N VAL A 30 4.96 3.58 1.92
CA VAL A 30 6.22 4.33 1.75
C VAL A 30 6.27 5.03 0.38
N TRP A 31 5.74 4.38 -0.65
CA TRP A 31 5.62 4.97 -1.99
C TRP A 31 4.76 6.23 -1.97
N THR A 32 3.57 6.13 -1.38
CA THR A 32 2.63 7.24 -1.26
C THR A 32 3.17 8.36 -0.37
N GLN A 33 3.82 8.02 0.75
CA GLN A 33 4.49 8.99 1.62
C GLN A 33 5.55 9.79 0.84
N ASN A 34 6.31 9.14 -0.04
CA ASN A 34 7.32 9.82 -0.85
C ASN A 34 6.68 10.75 -1.89
N ILE A 35 5.66 10.26 -2.62
CA ILE A 35 4.89 11.07 -3.57
C ILE A 35 4.31 12.32 -2.87
N LEU A 36 3.63 12.13 -1.74
CA LEU A 36 3.07 13.24 -0.96
C LEU A 36 4.15 14.21 -0.49
N SER A 37 5.28 13.68 -0.05
CA SER A 37 6.40 14.53 0.35
C SER A 37 6.92 15.37 -0.80
N LEU A 38 7.11 14.78 -1.99
CA LEU A 38 7.57 15.49 -3.18
C LEU A 38 6.55 16.53 -3.66
N ILE A 39 5.25 16.28 -3.49
CA ILE A 39 4.18 17.24 -3.82
C ILE A 39 4.19 18.44 -2.86
N TYR A 40 4.38 18.22 -1.56
CA TYR A 40 4.24 19.28 -0.55
C TYR A 40 5.54 19.99 -0.14
N HIS A 41 6.69 19.34 -0.29
CA HIS A 41 7.99 19.85 0.16
C HIS A 41 8.89 20.14 -1.05
N GLU A 42 8.91 21.39 -1.49
CA GLU A 42 9.79 21.85 -2.57
C GLU A 42 11.27 21.56 -2.27
N GLY A 43 11.70 21.73 -1.01
CA GLY A 43 13.06 21.42 -0.59
C GLY A 43 13.46 19.94 -0.76
N HIS A 44 12.51 19.01 -0.60
CA HIS A 44 12.77 17.60 -0.91
C HIS A 44 12.84 17.37 -2.43
N ARG A 45 11.99 18.08 -3.18
CA ARG A 45 11.91 18.00 -4.64
C ARG A 45 13.16 18.57 -5.32
N ASP A 46 13.73 19.67 -4.83
CA ASP A 46 14.95 20.28 -5.40
C ASP A 46 16.24 19.76 -4.75
N GLY A 47 16.14 19.07 -3.60
CA GLY A 47 17.29 18.51 -2.88
C GLY A 47 17.96 19.46 -1.89
N THR A 48 17.35 20.61 -1.60
CA THR A 48 17.83 21.57 -0.58
C THR A 48 17.47 21.16 0.85
N GLU A 49 16.55 20.20 1.03
CA GLU A 49 16.15 19.63 2.31
C GLU A 49 16.71 18.22 2.51
N ASN A 50 17.34 17.98 3.67
CA ASN A 50 17.82 16.66 4.08
C ASN A 50 16.99 16.10 5.26
N MET A 51 15.69 15.95 5.04
CA MET A 51 14.75 15.40 6.02
C MET A 51 14.29 14.01 5.60
N GLU A 52 14.26 13.06 6.55
CA GLU A 52 13.77 11.70 6.28
C GLU A 52 12.25 11.70 6.06
N ILE A 53 11.75 10.70 5.32
CA ILE A 53 10.33 10.51 5.02
C ILE A 53 9.48 10.36 6.28
N ILE A 54 10.03 9.75 7.35
CA ILE A 54 9.33 9.61 8.63
C ILE A 54 9.13 10.97 9.31
N ASP A 55 10.00 11.93 9.06
CA ASP A 55 9.89 13.29 9.59
C ASP A 55 8.92 14.13 8.76
N ARG A 56 8.85 13.92 7.44
CA ARG A 56 7.87 14.56 6.54
C ARG A 56 6.45 14.02 6.70
N VAL A 57 6.31 12.70 6.80
CA VAL A 57 5.02 12.00 6.91
C VAL A 57 5.07 10.98 8.06
N PRO A 58 5.04 11.44 9.33
CA PRO A 58 5.16 10.55 10.48
C PRO A 58 3.99 9.59 10.65
N TRP A 59 4.26 8.47 11.31
CA TRP A 59 3.27 7.46 11.66
C TRP A 59 2.45 7.87 12.88
N LEU A 60 1.12 7.95 12.72
CA LEU A 60 0.21 8.38 13.77
C LEU A 60 0.31 7.51 15.04
N GLU A 61 0.47 6.20 14.87
CA GLU A 61 0.41 5.23 15.96
C GLU A 61 1.75 4.93 16.65
N TYR A 62 2.91 5.25 16.06
CA TYR A 62 4.21 4.88 16.64
C TYR A 62 4.97 6.03 17.29
N ASN A 63 4.73 7.27 16.87
CA ASN A 63 5.48 8.48 17.24
C ASN A 63 6.94 8.24 17.69
N ILE A 64 7.71 7.53 16.85
CA ILE A 64 9.03 6.98 17.22
C ILE A 64 10.03 8.10 17.54
N ARG A 65 9.88 9.26 16.88
CA ARG A 65 10.73 10.44 17.04
C ARG A 65 10.20 11.42 18.11
N ASN A 66 9.15 11.05 18.86
CA ASN A 66 8.50 11.89 19.87
C ASN A 66 8.15 13.32 19.36
N MET A 67 7.62 13.39 18.15
CA MET A 67 7.24 14.65 17.51
C MET A 67 6.01 15.25 18.17
N ASP A 68 5.96 16.58 18.20
CA ASP A 68 4.77 17.33 18.58
C ASP A 68 3.77 17.37 17.41
N TYR A 69 2.85 16.41 17.37
CA TYR A 69 1.79 16.35 16.36
C TYR A 69 0.76 17.47 16.50
N VAL A 70 0.64 18.06 17.70
CA VAL A 70 -0.33 19.10 18.00
C VAL A 70 0.11 20.40 17.33
N HIS A 71 1.37 20.82 17.55
CA HIS A 71 1.88 22.12 17.09
C HIS A 71 2.63 22.07 15.75
N ARG A 72 2.67 20.93 15.06
CA ARG A 72 3.28 20.82 13.72
C ARG A 72 2.63 21.78 12.72
N PRO A 73 3.42 22.50 11.89
CA PRO A 73 2.89 23.42 10.90
C PRO A 73 2.00 22.72 9.88
N SER A 74 1.02 23.46 9.34
CA SER A 74 0.17 23.00 8.24
C SER A 74 0.85 23.29 6.89
N PRO A 75 0.63 22.47 5.85
CA PRO A 75 -0.19 21.25 5.85
C PRO A 75 0.48 20.09 6.60
N ARG A 76 -0.32 19.32 7.35
CA ARG A 76 0.20 18.17 8.10
C ARG A 76 -0.05 16.89 7.31
N LEU A 77 1.00 16.09 7.17
CA LEU A 77 0.94 14.78 6.55
C LEU A 77 1.18 13.73 7.62
N PHE A 78 0.40 12.65 7.59
CA PHE A 78 0.56 11.50 8.48
C PHE A 78 0.34 10.22 7.69
N ALA A 79 1.07 9.18 8.08
CA ALA A 79 0.80 7.82 7.66
C ALA A 79 0.14 7.06 8.82
N THR A 80 -0.72 6.10 8.51
CA THR A 80 -1.32 5.24 9.52
C THR A 80 -1.76 3.91 8.94
N HIS A 81 -1.71 2.90 9.79
CA HIS A 81 -2.21 1.56 9.53
C HIS A 81 -3.40 1.20 10.41
N LEU A 82 -4.00 2.20 11.05
CA LEU A 82 -5.16 2.02 11.89
C LEU A 82 -6.40 1.68 11.03
N PRO A 83 -7.24 0.73 11.48
CA PRO A 83 -8.54 0.52 10.87
C PRO A 83 -9.43 1.76 11.04
N TYR A 84 -10.41 1.92 10.15
CA TYR A 84 -11.29 3.10 10.05
C TYR A 84 -12.00 3.50 11.36
N TYR A 85 -12.15 2.58 12.33
CA TYR A 85 -12.79 2.84 13.62
C TYR A 85 -11.82 3.31 14.71
N LEU A 86 -10.51 3.19 14.50
CA LEU A 86 -9.48 3.66 15.44
C LEU A 86 -8.86 5.00 15.04
N VAL A 87 -9.10 5.48 13.81
CA VAL A 87 -8.64 6.82 13.39
C VAL A 87 -9.37 7.93 14.16
N PRO A 88 -8.78 9.14 14.26
CA PRO A 88 -9.42 10.27 14.94
C PRO A 88 -10.80 10.57 14.36
N ARG A 89 -11.78 10.84 15.23
CA ARG A 89 -13.19 11.05 14.85
C ARG A 89 -13.38 12.16 13.82
N ASP A 90 -12.52 13.18 13.83
CA ASP A 90 -12.61 14.29 12.88
C ASP A 90 -12.29 13.90 11.43
N LEU A 91 -11.62 12.77 11.19
CA LEU A 91 -11.47 12.22 9.83
C LEU A 91 -12.83 11.77 9.26
N LYS A 92 -13.72 11.21 10.10
CA LYS A 92 -15.07 10.77 9.73
C LYS A 92 -16.04 11.92 9.43
N ASN A 93 -15.62 13.16 9.66
CA ASN A 93 -16.42 14.35 9.33
C ASN A 93 -15.97 14.98 8.01
N ARG A 94 -15.22 14.24 7.18
CA ARG A 94 -14.70 14.66 5.85
C ARG A 94 -13.84 15.93 5.87
N ARG A 95 -13.34 16.33 7.05
CA ARG A 95 -12.49 17.52 7.26
C ARG A 95 -11.04 17.32 6.83
N ALA A 96 -10.60 16.08 6.69
CA ALA A 96 -9.28 15.71 6.23
C ALA A 96 -9.39 14.82 5.00
N LYS A 97 -8.36 14.88 4.15
CA LYS A 97 -8.23 14.02 2.98
C LYS A 97 -7.50 12.74 3.38
N VAL A 98 -8.02 11.60 2.95
CA VAL A 98 -7.43 10.27 3.14
C VAL A 98 -7.06 9.72 1.78
N ILE A 99 -5.84 9.21 1.62
CA ILE A 99 -5.46 8.42 0.45
C ILE A 99 -5.25 7.00 0.97
N TYR A 100 -6.07 6.08 0.50
CA TYR A 100 -5.98 4.67 0.84
C TYR A 100 -5.41 3.92 -0.34
N VAL A 101 -4.24 3.30 -0.14
CA VAL A 101 -3.61 2.46 -1.15
C VAL A 101 -3.84 1.00 -0.80
N ALA A 102 -4.56 0.31 -1.66
CA ALA A 102 -4.74 -1.12 -1.61
C ALA A 102 -3.74 -1.82 -2.55
N ARG A 103 -3.52 -3.12 -2.40
CA ARG A 103 -2.67 -3.90 -3.30
C ARG A 103 -3.28 -5.28 -3.46
N ASN A 104 -2.95 -5.96 -4.56
CA ASN A 104 -3.26 -7.37 -4.72
C ASN A 104 -2.96 -8.13 -3.42
N PRO A 105 -3.97 -8.79 -2.83
CA PRO A 105 -3.86 -9.28 -1.47
C PRO A 105 -2.98 -10.53 -1.33
N LYS A 106 -2.73 -11.22 -2.44
CA LYS A 106 -1.74 -12.32 -2.51
C LYS A 106 -0.32 -11.78 -2.41
N ASP A 107 -0.06 -10.64 -3.05
CA ASP A 107 1.20 -9.92 -2.88
C ASP A 107 1.34 -9.33 -1.47
N VAL A 108 0.23 -8.88 -0.85
CA VAL A 108 0.25 -8.40 0.53
C VAL A 108 0.71 -9.50 1.48
N VAL A 109 0.15 -10.70 1.40
CA VAL A 109 0.51 -11.80 2.30
C VAL A 109 1.98 -12.22 2.12
N VAL A 110 2.48 -12.30 0.89
CA VAL A 110 3.88 -12.63 0.61
C VAL A 110 4.83 -11.53 1.08
N SER A 111 4.50 -10.27 0.80
CA SER A 111 5.29 -9.13 1.28
C SER A 111 5.34 -9.10 2.81
N TYR A 112 4.21 -9.39 3.47
CA TYR A 112 4.14 -9.42 4.93
C TYR A 112 4.99 -10.56 5.50
N PHE A 113 4.89 -11.76 4.95
CA PHE A 113 5.68 -12.92 5.40
C PHE A 113 7.18 -12.61 5.45
N HIS A 114 7.68 -11.96 4.40
CA HIS A 114 9.08 -11.56 4.35
C HIS A 114 9.41 -10.41 5.30
N PHE A 115 8.51 -9.43 5.44
CA PHE A 115 8.66 -8.32 6.37
C PHE A 115 8.68 -8.79 7.84
N SER A 116 7.80 -9.73 8.22
CA SER A 116 7.79 -10.31 9.57
C SER A 116 9.06 -11.08 9.87
N ASN A 117 9.60 -11.80 8.88
CA ASN A 117 10.85 -12.54 9.02
C ASN A 117 12.11 -11.67 8.90
N LEU A 118 11.95 -10.36 8.71
CA LEU A 118 13.03 -9.38 8.63
C LEU A 118 13.15 -8.56 9.92
N LEU A 119 12.03 -8.31 10.61
CA LEU A 119 12.00 -7.49 11.81
C LEU A 119 12.24 -8.33 13.08
N LEU A 120 13.34 -8.03 13.78
CA LEU A 120 13.78 -8.68 15.02
C LEU A 120 12.73 -8.67 16.15
N LYS A 121 11.81 -7.70 16.11
CA LYS A 121 10.77 -7.54 17.14
C LYS A 121 9.48 -8.29 16.83
N LEU A 122 9.38 -8.92 15.66
CA LEU A 122 8.20 -9.67 15.27
C LEU A 122 8.44 -11.16 15.48
N GLU A 123 7.36 -11.88 15.75
CA GLU A 123 7.41 -13.34 15.76
C GLU A 123 7.76 -13.84 14.35
N THR A 124 8.92 -14.50 14.23
CA THR A 124 9.34 -15.14 12.98
C THR A 124 8.54 -16.42 12.79
N ILE A 125 7.81 -16.50 11.67
CA ILE A 125 7.09 -17.71 11.26
C ILE A 125 7.77 -18.18 9.97
N PRO A 126 8.68 -19.17 10.04
CA PRO A 126 9.47 -19.57 8.88
C PRO A 126 8.65 -20.36 7.85
N ASP A 127 7.56 -21.00 8.28
CA ASP A 127 6.68 -21.77 7.40
C ASP A 127 5.59 -20.87 6.79
N PHE A 128 5.60 -20.74 5.46
CA PHE A 128 4.64 -19.90 4.74
C PHE A 128 3.20 -20.40 4.86
N ASN A 129 2.98 -21.72 4.96
CA ASN A 129 1.64 -22.29 5.08
C ASN A 129 0.99 -21.94 6.43
N ILE A 130 1.75 -22.06 7.52
CA ILE A 130 1.31 -21.62 8.86
C ILE A 130 1.06 -20.11 8.86
N PHE A 131 1.97 -19.34 8.25
CA PHE A 131 1.81 -17.89 8.14
C PHE A 131 0.53 -17.51 7.37
N LEU A 132 0.27 -18.15 6.23
CA LEU A 132 -0.90 -17.93 5.39
C LEU A 132 -2.21 -18.17 6.17
N GLU A 133 -2.33 -19.30 6.87
CA GLU A 133 -3.54 -19.58 7.66
C GLU A 133 -3.72 -18.57 8.82
N ARG A 134 -2.62 -18.12 9.45
CA ARG A 134 -2.70 -17.02 10.44
C ARG A 134 -3.11 -15.70 9.82
N PHE A 135 -2.62 -15.38 8.63
CA PHE A 135 -2.99 -14.18 7.89
C PHE A 135 -4.49 -14.19 7.56
N LEU A 136 -5.00 -15.28 6.99
CA LEU A 136 -6.40 -15.47 6.65
C LEU A 136 -7.32 -15.44 7.89
N ALA A 137 -6.84 -15.96 9.02
CA ALA A 137 -7.56 -15.91 10.30
C ALA A 137 -7.46 -14.55 11.03
N GLY A 138 -6.71 -13.58 10.49
CA GLY A 138 -6.44 -12.30 11.17
C GLY A 138 -5.64 -12.45 12.46
N LYS A 139 -4.87 -13.53 12.60
CA LYS A 139 -4.00 -13.87 13.75
C LYS A 139 -2.54 -13.50 13.49
N ILE A 140 -2.34 -12.46 12.70
CA ILE A 140 -1.06 -11.77 12.53
C ILE A 140 -1.09 -10.44 13.26
N LEU A 141 0.06 -9.81 13.40
CA LEU A 141 0.15 -8.46 13.91
C LEU A 141 -0.65 -7.50 13.00
N ALA A 142 -1.37 -6.58 13.63
CA ALA A 142 -2.46 -5.75 13.08
C ALA A 142 -3.75 -6.42 12.59
N GLY A 143 -3.89 -7.72 12.85
CA GLY A 143 -5.17 -8.38 12.68
C GLY A 143 -5.48 -8.72 11.22
N SER A 144 -6.76 -8.68 10.87
CA SER A 144 -7.26 -9.13 9.57
C SER A 144 -7.11 -8.02 8.51
N TRP A 145 -6.27 -8.28 7.50
CA TRP A 145 -6.21 -7.43 6.30
C TRP A 145 -7.58 -7.32 5.61
N LEU A 146 -8.30 -8.44 5.53
CA LEU A 146 -9.63 -8.53 4.92
C LEU A 146 -10.63 -7.61 5.64
N ASP A 147 -10.64 -7.64 6.98
CA ASP A 147 -11.53 -6.77 7.75
C ASP A 147 -11.09 -5.29 7.66
N HIS A 148 -9.78 -5.04 7.53
CA HIS A 148 -9.26 -3.70 7.37
C HIS A 148 -9.73 -3.06 6.06
N ILE A 149 -9.44 -3.69 4.92
CA ILE A 149 -9.87 -3.18 3.62
C ILE A 149 -11.39 -3.12 3.52
N ARG A 150 -12.10 -4.15 3.98
CA ARG A 150 -13.56 -4.15 4.01
C ARG A 150 -14.11 -2.99 4.85
N GLY A 151 -13.53 -2.74 6.01
CA GLY A 151 -13.93 -1.67 6.91
C GLY A 151 -13.79 -0.30 6.26
N TRP A 152 -12.61 0.00 5.71
CA TRP A 152 -12.35 1.26 5.01
C TRP A 152 -13.22 1.43 3.76
N SER A 153 -13.39 0.38 2.96
CA SER A 153 -14.25 0.39 1.77
C SER A 153 -15.72 0.61 2.11
N THR A 154 -16.25 -0.08 3.12
CA THR A 154 -17.67 0.02 3.52
C THR A 154 -17.99 1.40 4.10
N HIS A 155 -17.04 2.03 4.79
CA HIS A 155 -17.22 3.33 5.42
C HIS A 155 -16.66 4.49 4.57
N ARG A 156 -16.35 4.25 3.30
CA ARG A 156 -15.71 5.25 2.42
C ARG A 156 -16.45 6.59 2.40
N ASP A 157 -17.78 6.57 2.46
CA ASP A 157 -18.63 7.77 2.37
C ASP A 157 -18.57 8.63 3.65
N ASP A 158 -18.11 8.08 4.78
CA ASP A 158 -17.83 8.83 6.00
C ASP A 158 -16.56 9.69 5.86
N PHE A 159 -15.72 9.41 4.86
CA PHE A 159 -14.42 10.08 4.70
C PHE A 159 -14.37 10.91 3.41
N ASN A 160 -13.42 11.85 3.37
CA ASN A 160 -12.99 12.42 2.10
C ASN A 160 -11.80 11.58 1.64
N ILE A 161 -12.08 10.51 0.90
CA ILE A 161 -11.12 9.44 0.62
C ILE A 161 -10.91 9.24 -0.88
N LEU A 162 -9.64 9.13 -1.27
CA LEU A 162 -9.22 8.62 -2.56
C LEU A 162 -8.72 7.19 -2.37
N PHE A 163 -9.30 6.24 -3.11
CA PHE A 163 -8.78 4.89 -3.21
C PHE A 163 -7.88 4.79 -4.42
N LEU A 164 -6.71 4.20 -4.22
CA LEU A 164 -5.79 3.80 -5.27
C LEU A 164 -5.39 2.35 -5.03
N THR A 165 -4.97 1.68 -6.07
CA THR A 165 -4.26 0.40 -5.99
C THR A 165 -2.77 0.62 -6.24
N TYR A 166 -1.93 -0.22 -5.64
CA TYR A 166 -0.50 -0.26 -5.91
C TYR A 166 -0.26 -0.52 -7.41
N GLU A 167 -1.12 -1.32 -8.02
CA GLU A 167 -1.10 -1.65 -9.43
C GLU A 167 -1.33 -0.41 -10.32
N GLU A 168 -2.32 0.44 -9.99
CA GLU A 168 -2.53 1.74 -10.65
C GLU A 168 -1.35 2.69 -10.46
N MET A 169 -0.72 2.68 -9.28
CA MET A 169 0.46 3.51 -9.00
C MET A 169 1.68 3.17 -9.87
N LYS A 170 1.67 2.04 -10.60
CA LYS A 170 2.71 1.73 -11.60
C LYS A 170 2.66 2.69 -12.79
N ASP A 171 1.47 3.19 -13.16
CA ASP A 171 1.39 4.42 -13.97
C ASP A 171 1.64 5.61 -13.04
N LEU A 172 2.92 5.84 -12.74
CA LEU A 172 3.35 6.86 -11.79
C LEU A 172 2.83 8.25 -12.15
N ARG A 173 2.87 8.62 -13.44
CA ARG A 173 2.41 9.95 -13.86
C ARG A 173 0.91 10.09 -13.66
N GLY A 174 0.12 9.10 -14.08
CA GLY A 174 -1.32 9.06 -13.87
C GLY A 174 -1.70 9.14 -12.40
N ALA A 175 -1.07 8.32 -11.55
CA ALA A 175 -1.32 8.30 -10.12
C ALA A 175 -0.95 9.62 -9.43
N VAL A 176 0.20 10.23 -9.77
CA VAL A 176 0.60 11.54 -9.23
C VAL A 176 -0.40 12.63 -9.64
N LEU A 177 -0.86 12.64 -10.88
CA LEU A 177 -1.88 13.59 -11.36
C LEU A 177 -3.21 13.41 -10.61
N GLU A 178 -3.64 12.18 -10.40
CA GLU A 178 -4.87 11.87 -9.64
C GLU A 178 -4.76 12.31 -8.18
N ILE A 179 -3.62 12.03 -7.53
CA ILE A 179 -3.32 12.50 -6.17
C ILE A 179 -3.34 14.03 -6.12
N CYS A 180 -2.66 14.72 -7.05
CA CYS A 180 -2.65 16.19 -7.13
C CYS A 180 -4.07 16.76 -7.29
N LYS A 181 -4.87 16.20 -8.19
CA LYS A 181 -6.27 16.58 -8.40
C LYS A 181 -7.09 16.42 -7.12
N PHE A 182 -6.98 15.27 -6.45
CA PHE A 182 -7.67 15.01 -5.18
C PHE A 182 -7.23 15.98 -4.08
N LEU A 183 -5.93 16.28 -4.00
CA LEU A 183 -5.38 17.23 -3.03
C LEU A 183 -5.69 18.70 -3.35
N GLY A 184 -6.08 19.02 -4.59
CA GLY A 184 -6.23 20.40 -5.05
C GLY A 184 -4.88 21.10 -5.23
N LYS A 185 -3.86 20.35 -5.61
CA LYS A 185 -2.50 20.84 -5.88
C LYS A 185 -2.25 20.85 -7.39
N GLN A 186 -1.54 21.86 -7.86
CA GLN A 186 -1.08 21.94 -9.24
C GLN A 186 0.44 21.93 -9.21
N LEU A 187 1.01 21.08 -10.05
CA LEU A 187 2.43 21.04 -10.35
C LEU A 187 2.57 21.45 -11.81
N ASN A 188 3.58 22.25 -12.14
CA ASN A 188 3.95 22.44 -13.54
C ASN A 188 4.61 21.18 -14.10
N GLU A 189 4.77 21.10 -15.43
CA GLU A 189 5.32 19.91 -16.09
C GLU A 189 6.69 19.49 -15.53
N LYS A 190 7.59 20.44 -15.28
CA LYS A 190 8.92 20.13 -14.74
C LYS A 190 8.84 19.57 -13.33
N GLU A 191 7.99 20.15 -12.49
CA GLU A 191 7.77 19.66 -11.13
C GLU A 191 7.18 18.25 -11.14
N LEU A 192 6.19 18.00 -12.00
CA LEU A 192 5.56 16.70 -12.17
C LEU A 192 6.59 15.66 -12.64
N ASP A 193 7.43 15.97 -13.61
CA ASP A 193 8.50 15.10 -14.10
C ASP A 193 9.45 14.70 -12.96
N VAL A 194 9.87 15.67 -12.14
CA VAL A 194 10.74 15.41 -10.98
C VAL A 194 10.03 14.55 -9.94
N VAL A 195 8.76 14.80 -9.65
CA VAL A 195 7.99 13.97 -8.71
C VAL A 195 7.90 12.53 -9.21
N VAL A 196 7.62 12.34 -10.51
CA VAL A 196 7.54 11.00 -11.13
C VAL A 196 8.88 10.29 -11.07
N GLU A 197 9.96 10.93 -11.50
CA GLU A 197 11.31 10.38 -11.50
C GLU A 197 11.73 9.95 -10.08
N LYS A 198 11.64 10.86 -9.10
CA LYS A 198 12.02 10.59 -7.71
C LYS A 198 11.08 9.64 -6.97
N SER A 199 9.94 9.31 -7.55
CA SER A 199 9.00 8.31 -7.04
C SER A 199 9.21 6.93 -7.66
N THR A 200 10.16 6.74 -8.57
CA THR A 200 10.48 5.41 -9.09
C THR A 200 11.10 4.52 -8.00
N PHE A 201 10.91 3.20 -8.12
CA PHE A 201 11.43 2.23 -7.16
C PHE A 201 12.95 2.33 -6.97
N ASP A 202 13.70 2.48 -8.06
CA ASP A 202 15.17 2.56 -8.03
C ASP A 202 15.66 3.83 -7.32
N GLN A 203 15.02 4.97 -7.58
CA GLN A 203 15.32 6.22 -6.89
C GLN A 203 15.01 6.10 -5.39
N MET A 204 13.81 5.60 -5.05
CA MET A 204 13.39 5.45 -3.66
C MET A 204 14.25 4.47 -2.86
N LYS A 205 14.76 3.42 -3.50
CA LYS A 205 15.61 2.40 -2.88
C LYS A 205 16.99 2.95 -2.55
N THR A 206 17.52 3.82 -3.39
CA THR A 206 18.87 4.39 -3.24
C THR A 206 18.91 5.66 -2.39
N ASP A 207 17.81 6.41 -2.31
CA ASP A 207 17.72 7.62 -1.47
C ASP A 207 17.55 7.25 0.02
N PRO A 208 18.54 7.53 0.89
CA PRO A 208 18.47 7.23 2.32
C PRO A 208 17.35 8.00 3.04
N ARG A 209 16.84 9.08 2.45
CA ARG A 209 15.73 9.85 3.00
C ARG A 209 14.39 9.13 2.81
N THR A 210 14.29 8.12 1.94
CA THR A 210 13.02 7.44 1.59
C THR A 210 13.02 5.95 1.86
N ASN A 211 14.18 5.30 1.95
CA ASN A 211 14.29 3.84 2.01
C ASN A 211 14.12 3.23 3.43
N TYR A 212 13.93 4.07 4.46
CA TYR A 212 13.77 3.66 5.87
C TYR A 212 14.97 2.90 6.47
N GLU A 213 16.12 2.79 5.78
CA GLU A 213 17.26 2.01 6.26
C GLU A 213 17.86 2.57 7.56
N SER A 214 17.97 3.89 7.69
CA SER A 214 18.48 4.54 8.92
C SER A 214 17.56 4.28 10.11
N THR A 215 16.25 4.43 9.90
CA THR A 215 15.22 4.30 10.94
C THR A 215 15.01 2.83 11.35
N LEU A 216 15.06 1.90 10.40
CA LEU A 216 14.86 0.47 10.67
C LEU A 216 16.17 -0.27 10.97
N GLY A 217 17.35 0.34 10.79
CA GLY A 217 18.64 -0.36 10.89
C GLY A 217 18.86 -1.15 12.19
N ASN A 218 18.33 -0.68 13.32
CA ASN A 218 18.40 -1.38 14.62
C ASN A 218 17.31 -2.45 14.80
N LEU A 219 16.31 -2.49 13.92
CA LEU A 219 15.15 -3.40 13.94
C LEU A 219 15.28 -4.52 12.91
N LEU A 220 16.16 -4.38 11.91
CA LEU A 220 16.38 -5.37 10.86
C LEU A 220 17.43 -6.41 11.29
N GLU A 221 17.22 -7.66 10.89
CA GLU A 221 18.26 -8.69 11.02
C GLU A 221 19.53 -8.31 10.23
N ARG A 222 20.70 -8.40 10.88
CA ARG A 222 22.00 -8.11 10.26
C ARG A 222 22.19 -8.95 9.00
N GLY A 223 22.34 -8.30 7.85
CA GLY A 223 22.66 -8.94 6.56
C GLY A 223 21.50 -9.05 5.57
N LYS A 224 20.24 -8.84 6.00
CA LYS A 224 19.09 -8.74 5.09
C LYS A 224 18.74 -7.27 4.88
N ARG A 225 19.14 -6.68 3.74
CA ARG A 225 19.28 -5.21 3.62
C ARG A 225 18.18 -4.44 2.87
N HIS A 226 17.11 -5.06 2.37
CA HIS A 226 16.15 -4.30 1.56
C HIS A 226 14.70 -4.43 2.05
N PHE A 227 14.18 -3.31 2.54
CA PHE A 227 12.78 -3.14 2.93
C PHE A 227 11.84 -3.06 1.71
N LEU A 228 12.29 -2.45 0.61
CA LEU A 228 11.53 -2.33 -0.64
C LEU A 228 11.68 -3.60 -1.51
N ARG A 229 10.57 -4.18 -1.96
CA ARG A 229 10.49 -5.40 -2.78
C ARG A 229 9.56 -5.26 -3.99
N ILE A 230 9.75 -6.14 -4.98
CA ILE A 230 9.05 -6.17 -6.28
C ILE A 230 7.61 -6.73 -6.15
N VAL A 231 6.79 -6.47 -7.16
CA VAL A 231 5.37 -6.89 -7.32
C VAL A 231 5.22 -8.21 -8.06
N GLY A 232 4.19 -8.99 -7.75
CA GLY A 232 3.84 -10.22 -8.47
C GLY A 232 4.56 -11.47 -7.97
N ASP A 233 5.35 -11.36 -6.90
CA ASP A 233 6.15 -12.46 -6.34
C ASP A 233 5.27 -13.57 -5.72
N TRP A 234 3.97 -13.31 -5.55
CA TRP A 234 3.03 -14.31 -5.07
C TRP A 234 2.96 -15.55 -5.96
N LYS A 235 3.08 -15.39 -7.29
CA LYS A 235 3.06 -16.52 -8.25
C LYS A 235 4.28 -17.44 -8.08
N ASN A 236 5.40 -16.91 -7.58
CA ASN A 236 6.62 -17.67 -7.33
C ASN A 236 6.69 -18.26 -5.91
N THR A 237 5.82 -17.80 -5.01
CA THR A 237 5.85 -18.16 -3.58
C THR A 237 4.73 -19.13 -3.20
N MET A 238 3.52 -18.91 -3.73
CA MET A 238 2.35 -19.70 -3.38
C MET A 238 2.23 -20.95 -4.25
N THR A 239 1.97 -22.09 -3.62
CA THR A 239 1.52 -23.29 -4.34
C THR A 239 0.09 -23.10 -4.87
N VAL A 240 -0.31 -23.91 -5.85
CA VAL A 240 -1.68 -23.92 -6.39
C VAL A 240 -2.72 -24.09 -5.28
N ALA A 241 -2.51 -25.06 -4.38
CA ALA A 241 -3.43 -25.31 -3.26
C ALA A 241 -3.55 -24.11 -2.30
N GLN A 242 -2.44 -23.43 -2.00
CA GLN A 242 -2.44 -22.22 -1.18
C GLN A 242 -3.16 -21.06 -1.87
N ASN A 243 -2.97 -20.92 -3.19
CA ASN A 243 -3.66 -19.92 -3.98
C ASN A 243 -5.17 -20.16 -3.99
N GLU A 244 -5.62 -21.39 -4.25
CA GLU A 244 -7.04 -21.76 -4.23
C GLU A 244 -7.65 -21.56 -2.84
N ARG A 245 -6.92 -21.95 -1.78
CA ARG A 245 -7.32 -21.71 -0.39
C ARG A 245 -7.53 -20.22 -0.12
N PHE A 246 -6.58 -19.38 -0.55
CA PHE A 246 -6.69 -17.94 -0.43
C PHE A 246 -7.90 -17.40 -1.19
N ASP A 247 -8.07 -17.80 -2.45
CA ASP A 247 -9.15 -17.33 -3.32
C ASP A 247 -10.53 -17.67 -2.76
N ASN A 248 -10.70 -18.86 -2.18
CA ASN A 248 -11.95 -19.26 -1.53
C ASN A 248 -12.30 -18.35 -0.36
N VAL A 249 -11.35 -18.11 0.56
CA VAL A 249 -11.58 -17.20 1.70
C VAL A 249 -11.81 -15.76 1.23
N PHE A 250 -11.03 -15.29 0.26
CA PHE A 250 -11.15 -13.94 -0.28
C PHE A 250 -12.53 -13.72 -0.93
N LYS A 251 -12.99 -14.65 -1.78
CA LYS A 251 -14.31 -14.60 -2.41
C LYS A 251 -15.43 -14.52 -1.38
N GLU A 252 -15.39 -15.35 -0.34
CA GLU A 252 -16.40 -15.33 0.72
C GLU A 252 -16.43 -14.00 1.49
N LYS A 253 -15.26 -13.46 1.83
CA LYS A 253 -15.12 -12.26 2.67
C LYS A 253 -15.32 -10.94 1.92
N MET A 254 -15.00 -10.91 0.63
CA MET A 254 -14.97 -9.71 -0.22
C MET A 254 -16.05 -9.70 -1.30
N LYS A 255 -17.01 -10.62 -1.29
CA LYS A 255 -18.10 -10.71 -2.29
C LYS A 255 -18.84 -9.39 -2.56
N ASP A 256 -19.00 -8.55 -1.54
CA ASP A 256 -19.75 -7.28 -1.64
C ASP A 256 -18.87 -6.12 -2.18
N LEU A 257 -17.56 -6.34 -2.32
CA LEU A 257 -16.55 -5.33 -2.66
C LEU A 257 -15.69 -5.74 -3.87
N SER A 258 -16.02 -6.84 -4.54
CA SER A 258 -15.19 -7.42 -5.62
C SER A 258 -15.06 -6.50 -6.84
N SER A 259 -16.00 -5.59 -7.07
CA SER A 259 -15.95 -4.62 -8.17
C SER A 259 -15.19 -3.33 -7.82
N MET A 260 -14.79 -3.14 -6.56
CA MET A 260 -14.16 -1.89 -6.10
C MET A 260 -12.68 -1.80 -6.47
N PHE A 261 -12.00 -2.93 -6.63
CA PHE A 261 -10.56 -2.98 -6.85
C PHE A 261 -10.24 -3.89 -8.03
N ASN A 262 -9.51 -3.36 -9.01
CA ASN A 262 -8.92 -4.16 -10.06
C ASN A 262 -7.50 -4.56 -9.65
N TRP A 263 -7.32 -5.81 -9.25
CA TRP A 263 -6.04 -6.35 -8.82
C TRP A 263 -5.21 -6.95 -9.97
N ASP A 264 -5.80 -7.05 -11.15
CA ASP A 264 -5.17 -7.67 -12.31
C ASP A 264 -4.17 -6.69 -12.90
N THR A 265 -2.90 -7.10 -12.94
CA THR A 265 -1.90 -6.37 -13.72
C THR A 265 -2.16 -6.64 -15.20
N ASN A 266 -1.89 -5.66 -16.09
CA ASN A 266 -2.03 -5.81 -17.55
C ASN A 266 -1.35 -7.07 -18.13
N ASP A 267 -0.43 -7.71 -17.39
CA ASP A 267 0.19 -8.99 -17.73
C ASP A 267 -0.81 -10.16 -17.75
N ASP A 268 -1.81 -10.17 -16.87
CA ASP A 268 -2.84 -11.23 -16.81
C ASP A 268 -3.91 -11.05 -17.90
N ILE A 269 -4.16 -9.82 -18.34
CA ILE A 269 -5.02 -9.51 -19.49
C ILE A 269 -4.32 -9.97 -20.79
N GLN A 270 -3.02 -9.71 -20.95
CA GLN A 270 -2.27 -10.21 -22.11
C GLN A 270 -2.14 -11.74 -22.13
N ALA A 271 -1.97 -12.38 -20.96
CA ALA A 271 -1.99 -13.84 -20.86
C ALA A 271 -3.38 -14.44 -21.21
N GLY A 272 -4.47 -13.78 -20.78
CA GLY A 272 -5.84 -14.14 -21.17
C GLY A 272 -6.10 -14.01 -22.68
N PHE A 273 -5.65 -12.92 -23.29
CA PHE A 273 -5.73 -12.74 -24.76
C PHE A 273 -4.84 -13.72 -25.53
N GLN A 274 -3.70 -14.15 -24.98
CA GLN A 274 -2.82 -15.17 -25.58
C GLN A 274 -3.44 -16.57 -25.46
N LEU A 275 -4.07 -16.90 -24.33
CA LEU A 275 -4.81 -18.15 -24.13
C LEU A 275 -6.07 -18.24 -25.01
N GLU A 276 -6.85 -17.17 -25.12
CA GLU A 276 -8.00 -17.12 -26.04
C GLU A 276 -7.57 -17.21 -27.52
N ARG A 277 -6.45 -16.59 -27.90
CA ARG A 277 -5.86 -16.77 -29.25
C ARG A 277 -5.35 -18.21 -29.44
N GLY A 278 -4.77 -18.84 -28.43
CA GLY A 278 -4.34 -20.25 -28.45
C GLY A 278 -5.49 -21.24 -28.58
N GLU A 279 -6.59 -21.04 -27.84
CA GLU A 279 -7.80 -21.87 -27.94
C GLU A 279 -8.56 -21.65 -29.25
N SER A 280 -8.62 -20.41 -29.76
CA SER A 280 -9.20 -20.13 -31.08
C SER A 280 -8.37 -20.70 -32.23
N ALA A 281 -7.04 -20.73 -32.10
CA ALA A 281 -6.13 -21.38 -33.05
C ALA A 281 -6.27 -22.91 -33.01
N LEU A 282 -6.38 -23.53 -31.82
CA LEU A 282 -6.64 -24.98 -31.69
C LEU A 282 -8.03 -25.38 -32.22
N LYS A 283 -9.05 -24.52 -32.05
CA LYS A 283 -10.39 -24.75 -32.64
C LYS A 283 -10.37 -24.62 -34.17
N ARG A 284 -9.53 -23.75 -34.75
CA ARG A 284 -9.35 -23.67 -36.22
C ARG A 284 -8.49 -24.81 -36.78
N MET A 285 -7.54 -25.34 -36.03
CA MET A 285 -6.73 -26.51 -36.45
C MET A 285 -7.51 -27.83 -36.46
N LYS A 286 -8.57 -27.97 -35.65
CA LYS A 286 -9.41 -29.18 -35.65
C LYS A 286 -10.42 -29.27 -36.81
N VAL A 287 -10.55 -28.23 -37.63
CA VAL A 287 -11.49 -28.21 -38.77
C VAL A 287 -10.79 -28.51 -40.11
N CYS A 288 -9.46 -28.69 -40.14
CA CYS A 288 -8.72 -28.82 -41.40
C CYS A 288 -8.01 -30.19 -41.62
N VAL A 289 -8.31 -31.21 -40.82
CA VAL A 289 -7.76 -32.58 -41.00
C VAL A 289 -8.90 -33.59 -41.14
N CYS A 290 -9.62 -33.51 -42.26
CA CYS A 290 -10.46 -34.58 -42.76
C CYS A 290 -10.80 -34.27 -44.22
N LEU A 291 -9.87 -34.50 -45.15
CA LEU A 291 -10.10 -34.63 -46.60
C LEU A 291 -8.74 -34.89 -47.27
N GLN A 292 -8.30 -36.15 -47.25
CA GLN A 292 -7.43 -36.78 -48.28
C GLN A 292 -7.08 -38.21 -47.85
N CYS A 293 -8.02 -39.13 -48.08
CA CYS A 293 -7.76 -40.56 -48.28
C CYS A 293 -8.84 -41.09 -49.22
N SER A 294 -8.54 -41.07 -50.52
CA SER A 294 -9.13 -41.88 -51.58
C SER A 294 -8.28 -41.71 -52.83
#